data_AF-A0A7V0S5G5-F1
#
_entry.id   AF-A0A7V0S5G5-F1
#
_cell.length_a   1.000
_cell.length_b   1.000
_cell.length_c   1.000
_cell.angle_alpha   90.00
_cell.angle_beta   90.00
_cell.angle_gamma   90.00
#
_symmetry.space_group_name_H-M   'P 1'
#
loop_
_entity.id
_entity.type
_entity.pdbx_description
1 polymer ?
#
loop_
_entity_poly.entity_id
_entity_poly.type
_entity_poly.pdbx_seq_one_letter_code
_entity_poly.pdbx_strand_id
1 'polypeptide(L)'
;MITSMCGLICTDCIAFPGECRGCLAVEGMPYWTMDVTSNGICPLYDCAVHQKGYHLCGECPGLPCQMFIGLKDPTISDAEHQKLLKKRVANLRKLEKGNNNQ
;
A
#
# COMPACT_ATOMS: atom_id res chain seq x y z
N MET A 1 14.08 2.76 -5.87
CA MET A 1 12.86 1.94 -5.67
C MET A 1 11.84 2.82 -4.98
N ILE A 2 10.67 3.05 -5.59
CA ILE A 2 9.58 3.81 -4.94
C ILE A 2 8.59 2.79 -4.40
N THR A 3 8.46 2.74 -3.08
CA THR A 3 7.56 1.81 -2.39
C THR A 3 6.35 2.58 -1.90
N SER A 4 5.16 2.04 -2.11
CA SER A 4 3.93 2.58 -1.54
C SER A 4 3.90 2.41 -0.02
N MET A 5 3.04 3.17 0.66
CA MET A 5 2.84 2.99 2.11
C MET A 5 2.43 1.58 2.49
N CYS A 6 1.76 0.86 1.57
CA CYS A 6 1.28 -0.49 1.81
C CYS A 6 2.23 -1.59 1.30
N GLY A 7 3.46 -1.24 0.89
CA GLY A 7 4.52 -2.18 0.51
C GLY A 7 4.49 -2.64 -0.95
N LEU A 8 3.64 -2.08 -1.79
CA LEU A 8 3.70 -2.27 -3.26
C LEU A 8 4.89 -1.49 -3.82
N ILE A 9 5.47 -1.99 -4.91
CA ILE A 9 6.57 -1.31 -5.58
C ILE A 9 5.99 -0.56 -6.78
N CYS A 10 5.96 0.77 -6.72
CA CYS A 10 5.38 1.58 -7.79
C CYS A 10 6.11 1.38 -9.12
N THR A 11 7.44 1.15 -9.10
CA THR A 11 8.21 0.91 -10.32
C THR A 11 7.89 -0.41 -11.02
N ASP A 12 7.16 -1.33 -10.35
CA ASP A 12 6.68 -2.57 -10.95
C ASP A 12 5.25 -2.41 -11.52
N CYS A 13 4.63 -1.24 -11.35
CA CYS A 13 3.27 -0.96 -11.78
C CYS A 13 3.26 -0.31 -13.17
N ILE A 14 2.47 -0.86 -14.09
CA ILE A 14 2.34 -0.34 -15.46
C ILE A 14 1.82 1.10 -15.54
N ALA A 15 1.04 1.54 -14.55
CA ALA A 15 0.52 2.91 -14.49
C ALA A 15 1.58 3.93 -14.05
N PHE A 16 2.72 3.50 -13.50
CA PHE A 16 3.76 4.39 -13.00
C PHE A 16 4.92 4.54 -14.01
N PRO A 17 5.48 5.75 -14.21
CA PRO A 17 5.12 7.03 -13.60
C PRO A 17 4.06 7.83 -14.38
N GLY A 18 3.46 7.24 -15.42
CA GLY A 18 2.55 7.92 -16.35
C GLY A 18 1.20 8.28 -15.72
N GLU A 19 0.22 7.38 -15.82
CA GLU A 19 -1.15 7.59 -15.31
C GLU A 19 -1.22 7.69 -13.77
N CYS A 20 -0.20 7.20 -13.06
CA CYS A 20 -0.07 7.29 -11.61
C CYS A 20 1.33 7.75 -11.23
N ARG A 21 1.40 8.78 -10.36
CA ARG A 21 2.67 9.31 -9.83
C ARG A 21 3.12 8.65 -8.52
N GLY A 22 2.45 7.58 -8.12
CA GLY A 22 2.68 6.88 -6.85
C GLY A 22 1.79 7.43 -5.74
N CYS A 23 1.35 6.54 -4.84
CA CYS A 23 0.33 6.80 -3.83
C CYS A 23 0.62 7.99 -2.90
N LEU A 24 1.89 8.31 -2.61
CA LEU A 24 2.24 9.49 -1.82
C LEU A 24 2.03 10.79 -2.62
N ALA A 25 2.43 10.80 -3.89
CA ALA A 25 2.29 11.96 -4.77
C ALA A 25 0.83 12.22 -5.19
N VAL A 26 -0.02 11.19 -5.15
CA VAL A 26 -1.46 11.32 -5.40
C VAL A 26 -2.30 11.29 -4.12
N GLU A 27 -1.66 11.42 -2.94
CA GLU A 27 -2.32 11.50 -1.63
C GLU A 27 -3.35 10.37 -1.38
N GLY A 28 -3.00 9.15 -1.79
CA GLY A 28 -3.83 7.98 -1.61
C GLY A 28 -4.96 7.83 -2.63
N MET A 29 -4.99 8.65 -3.68
CA MET A 29 -6.05 8.67 -4.71
C MET A 29 -5.57 8.18 -6.09
N PRO A 30 -5.03 6.95 -6.25
CA PRO A 30 -4.78 6.38 -7.58
C PRO A 30 -6.10 6.14 -8.32
N TYR A 31 -6.06 6.10 -9.65
CA TYR A 31 -7.26 6.09 -10.51
C TYR A 31 -8.37 5.11 -10.07
N TRP A 32 -8.02 3.88 -9.66
CA TRP A 32 -8.98 2.84 -9.28
C TRP A 32 -9.82 3.19 -8.04
N THR A 33 -9.35 4.09 -7.18
CA THR A 33 -10.08 4.46 -5.95
C THR A 33 -11.39 5.18 -6.24
N MET A 34 -11.47 5.91 -7.36
CA MET A 34 -12.67 6.62 -7.77
C MET A 34 -13.85 5.67 -8.00
N ASP A 35 -13.58 4.45 -8.45
CA ASP A 35 -14.61 3.47 -8.80
C ASP A 35 -15.01 2.56 -7.63
N VAL A 36 -14.17 2.46 -6.58
CA VAL A 36 -14.34 1.44 -5.52
C VAL A 36 -14.42 2.00 -4.10
N THR A 37 -14.22 3.31 -3.91
CA THR A 37 -14.29 3.96 -2.60
C THR A 37 -15.21 5.18 -2.66
N SER A 38 -15.96 5.44 -1.59
CA SER A 38 -16.92 6.55 -1.54
C SER A 38 -16.27 7.93 -1.45
N ASN A 39 -15.05 8.01 -0.92
CA ASN A 39 -14.29 9.26 -0.75
C ASN A 39 -13.15 9.39 -1.78
N GLY A 40 -12.97 8.42 -2.67
CA GLY A 40 -11.88 8.42 -3.63
C GLY A 40 -10.49 8.18 -3.02
N ILE A 41 -10.39 7.75 -1.75
CA ILE A 41 -9.12 7.54 -1.06
C ILE A 41 -8.94 6.06 -0.76
N CYS A 42 -7.74 5.55 -1.05
CA CYS A 42 -7.35 4.18 -0.73
C CYS A 42 -7.52 3.91 0.79
N PRO A 43 -8.24 2.86 1.20
CA PRO A 43 -8.53 2.61 2.62
C PRO A 43 -7.28 2.42 3.48
N LEU A 44 -6.21 1.85 2.91
CA LEU A 44 -4.94 1.67 3.62
C LEU A 44 -4.16 2.97 3.77
N TYR A 45 -4.26 3.87 2.79
CA TYR A 45 -3.67 5.20 2.89
C TYR A 45 -4.36 5.99 3.98
N ASP A 46 -5.70 6.06 3.91
CA ASP A 46 -6.50 6.81 4.88
C ASP A 46 -6.25 6.30 6.31
N CYS A 47 -6.27 4.98 6.51
CA CYS A 47 -6.00 4.36 7.79
C CYS A 47 -4.58 4.64 8.31
N ALA A 48 -3.54 4.45 7.50
CA ALA A 48 -2.17 4.63 7.96
C ALA A 48 -1.83 6.12 8.15
N VAL A 49 -2.05 6.93 7.12
CA VAL A 49 -1.57 8.31 7.04
C VAL A 49 -2.52 9.27 7.75
N HIS A 50 -3.80 9.29 7.39
CA HIS A 50 -4.74 10.29 7.93
C HIS A 50 -5.22 9.95 9.34
N GLN A 51 -5.52 8.68 9.61
CA GLN A 51 -6.11 8.28 10.90
C GLN A 51 -5.06 7.96 11.97
N LYS A 52 -3.96 7.30 11.60
CA LYS A 52 -2.94 6.82 12.56
C LYS A 52 -1.64 7.62 12.57
N GLY A 53 -1.41 8.49 11.58
CA GLY A 53 -0.18 9.28 11.48
C GLY A 53 1.08 8.46 11.15
N TYR A 54 0.92 7.27 10.58
CA TYR A 54 2.02 6.44 10.08
C TYR A 54 2.41 6.81 8.65
N HIS A 55 3.68 6.67 8.31
CA HIS A 55 4.15 6.85 6.93
C HIS A 55 3.94 5.58 6.11
N LEU A 56 4.10 4.42 6.75
CA LEU A 56 4.00 3.10 6.18
C LEU A 56 3.05 2.24 7.01
N CYS A 57 2.33 1.32 6.37
CA CYS A 57 1.57 0.29 7.09
C CYS A 57 2.48 -0.62 7.94
N GLY A 58 3.80 -0.63 7.67
CA GLY A 58 4.83 -1.29 8.49
C GLY A 58 4.74 -0.92 9.95
N GLU A 59 4.68 0.39 10.22
CA GLU A 59 4.67 0.98 11.56
C GLU A 59 3.47 0.54 12.41
N CYS A 60 2.45 -0.07 11.80
CA CYS A 60 1.32 -0.62 12.52
C CYS A 60 1.71 -1.96 13.18
N PRO A 61 1.67 -2.09 14.52
CA PRO A 61 2.02 -3.33 15.21
C PRO A 61 1.06 -4.50 14.89
N GLY A 62 -0.11 -4.19 14.32
CA GLY A 62 -1.08 -5.18 13.85
C GLY A 62 -0.84 -5.69 12.43
N LEU A 63 0.25 -5.31 11.75
CA LEU A 63 0.51 -5.72 10.37
C LEU A 63 0.93 -7.21 10.28
N PRO A 64 0.33 -8.03 9.38
CA PRO A 64 -0.76 -7.70 8.48
C PRO A 64 -2.13 -7.71 9.19
N CYS A 65 -2.83 -6.57 9.18
CA CYS A 65 -4.15 -6.45 9.81
C CYS A 65 -5.27 -6.86 8.84
N GLN A 66 -6.49 -7.05 9.36
CA GLN A 66 -7.65 -7.47 8.56
C GLN A 66 -7.92 -6.55 7.36
N MET A 67 -7.82 -5.24 7.52
CA MET A 67 -7.99 -4.29 6.41
C MET A 67 -6.92 -4.49 5.32
N PHE A 68 -5.67 -4.74 5.71
CA PHE A 68 -4.57 -4.99 4.78
C PHE A 68 -4.76 -6.30 4.01
N ILE A 69 -5.21 -7.34 4.71
CA ILE A 69 -5.51 -8.66 4.13
C ILE A 69 -6.74 -8.58 3.23
N GLY A 70 -7.77 -7.83 3.64
CA GLY A 70 -9.05 -7.72 2.94
C GLY A 70 -9.01 -6.87 1.68
N LEU A 71 -8.03 -5.97 1.53
CA LEU A 71 -7.86 -5.17 0.32
C LEU A 71 -7.22 -6.01 -0.80
N LYS A 72 -8.03 -6.88 -1.39
CA LYS A 72 -7.70 -7.75 -2.53
C LYS A 72 -8.11 -7.08 -3.83
N ASP A 73 -7.25 -7.15 -4.83
CA ASP A 73 -7.61 -6.83 -6.21
C ASP A 73 -8.60 -7.89 -6.75
N PRO A 74 -9.80 -7.50 -7.21
CA PRO A 74 -10.80 -8.46 -7.68
C PRO A 74 -10.37 -9.21 -8.95
N THR A 75 -9.36 -8.73 -9.68
CA THR A 75 -8.88 -9.32 -10.93
C THR A 75 -7.89 -10.48 -10.73
N ILE A 76 -7.38 -10.67 -9.51
CA ILE A 76 -6.40 -11.72 -9.21
C ILE A 76 -6.99 -12.86 -8.37
N SER A 77 -6.35 -14.03 -8.44
CA SER A 77 -6.73 -15.18 -7.62
C SER A 77 -6.37 -14.99 -6.14
N ASP A 78 -7.00 -15.77 -5.26
CA ASP A 78 -6.64 -15.78 -3.82
C ASP A 78 -5.20 -16.21 -3.60
N ALA A 79 -4.69 -17.16 -4.39
CA ALA A 79 -3.31 -17.63 -4.29
C ALA A 79 -2.31 -16.53 -4.65
N GLU A 80 -2.60 -15.74 -5.69
CA GLU A 80 -1.78 -14.58 -6.06
C GLU A 80 -1.85 -13.48 -5.01
N HIS A 81 -3.05 -13.19 -4.49
CA HIS A 81 -3.24 -12.24 -3.41
C HIS A 81 -2.41 -12.60 -2.18
N GLN A 82 -2.44 -13.87 -1.75
CA GLN A 82 -1.64 -14.36 -0.63
C GLN A 82 -0.12 -14.23 -0.89
N LYS A 83 0.33 -14.45 -2.13
CA LYS A 83 1.74 -14.20 -2.51
C LYS A 83 2.08 -12.71 -2.44
N LEU A 84 1.21 -11.83 -2.92
CA LEU A 84 1.40 -10.38 -2.86
C LEU A 84 1.42 -9.85 -1.43
N LEU A 85 0.53 -10.33 -0.55
CA LEU A 85 0.52 -9.97 0.87
C LEU A 85 1.87 -10.28 1.54
N LYS A 86 2.41 -11.49 1.32
CA LYS A 86 3.72 -11.88 1.86
C LYS A 86 4.85 -10.98 1.34
N LYS A 87 4.84 -10.66 0.04
CA LYS A 87 5.83 -9.74 -0.56
C LYS A 87 5.73 -8.33 0.03
N ARG A 88 4.51 -7.78 0.13
CA ARG A 88 4.27 -6.43 0.67
C ARG A 88 4.72 -6.33 2.13
N VAL A 89 4.40 -7.31 2.97
CA VAL A 89 4.87 -7.35 4.38
C VAL A 89 6.40 -7.46 4.46
N ALA A 90 7.02 -8.29 3.62
CA ALA A 90 8.47 -8.40 3.58
C ALA A 90 9.14 -7.08 3.15
N ASN A 91 8.55 -6.35 2.20
CA ASN A 91 9.03 -5.03 1.78
C ASN A 91 8.95 -4.02 2.93
N LEU A 92 7.80 -3.96 3.62
CA LEU A 92 7.59 -3.05 4.74
C LEU A 92 8.60 -3.28 5.88
N ARG A 93 8.82 -4.55 6.27
CA ARG A 93 9.79 -4.91 7.30
C ARG A 93 11.25 -4.58 6.93
N LYS A 94 11.59 -4.53 5.64
CA LYS A 94 12.91 -4.09 5.19
C LYS A 94 13.08 -2.59 5.36
N LEU A 95 12.03 -1.81 5.11
CA LEU A 95 12.04 -0.35 5.26
C LEU A 95 12.15 0.07 6.73
N GLU A 96 11.46 -0.61 7.64
CA GLU A 96 11.58 -0.34 9.08
C GLU A 96 13.02 -0.49 9.58
N LYS A 97 13.73 -1.52 9.12
CA LYS A 97 15.14 -1.76 9.50
C LYS A 97 16.09 -0.71 8.91
N GLY A 98 15.74 -0.11 7.79
CA GLY A 98 16.51 1.00 7.20
C GLY A 98 16.34 2.30 7.98
N ASN A 99 15.16 2.54 8.55
CA ASN A 99 14.85 3.76 9.31
C ASN A 99 15.37 3.75 10.76
N ASN A 100 15.68 2.58 11.31
CA ASN A 100 16.20 2.41 12.68
C ASN A 100 17.73 2.44 12.79
N ASN A 101 18.44 2.67 11.68
CA ASN A 101 19.91 2.82 11.63
C ASN A 101 20.34 4.28 11.39
N GLN A 102 19.50 5.25 11.74
CA GLN A 102 19.79 6.68 11.66
C GLN A 102 19.91 7.29 13.05
#